data_AF-A0A0L0F0P5-F1
#
_entry.id   AF-A0A0L0F0P5-F1
#
_cell.length_a   1.000
_cell.length_b   1.000
_cell.length_c   1.000
_cell.angle_alpha   90.00
_cell.angle_beta   90.00
_cell.angle_gamma   90.00
#
_symmetry.space_group_name_H-M   'P 1'
#
loop_
_entity.id
_entity.type
_entity.pdbx_description
1 polymer ?
#
loop_
_entity_poly.entity_id
_entity_poly.type
_entity_poly.pdbx_seq_one_letter_code
_entity_poly.pdbx_strand_id
1 'polypeptide(L)' 'CKCLSPMWCVPCVVKWFSSRQNQSHPEGWFGGKAPCPTCRATFCVFDVVDLTEAFE' A
#
# COMPACT_ATOMS: atom_id res chain seq x y z
N CYS A 1 4.84 -7.87 2.15
CA CYS A 1 6.25 -7.49 1.89
C CYS A 1 6.82 -6.75 3.10
N LYS A 2 7.89 -7.23 3.76
CA LYS A 2 8.42 -6.62 4.99
C LYS A 2 9.33 -5.40 4.77
N CYS A 3 9.67 -5.06 3.52
CA CYS A 3 10.59 -3.95 3.20
C CYS A 3 10.00 -2.55 3.44
N LEU A 4 8.68 -2.45 3.63
CA LEU A 4 7.98 -1.18 3.82
C LEU A 4 8.15 -0.66 5.26
N SER A 5 8.17 -1.54 6.25
CA SER A 5 8.54 -1.22 7.64
C SER A 5 10.06 -1.41 7.79
N PRO A 6 10.88 -0.49 8.35
CA PRO A 6 10.61 0.84 8.95
C PRO A 6 10.87 2.03 7.98
N MET A 7 11.12 1.77 6.71
CA MET A 7 11.60 2.78 5.76
C MET A 7 10.51 3.75 5.28
N TRP A 8 9.24 3.36 5.36
CA TRP A 8 8.11 4.16 4.87
C TRP A 8 7.00 4.25 5.92
N CYS A 9 6.58 5.48 6.21
CA CYS A 9 5.43 5.75 7.06
C CYS A 9 4.12 5.24 6.43
N VAL A 10 3.12 4.83 7.20
CA VAL A 10 1.82 4.37 6.66
C VAL A 10 1.22 5.39 5.67
N PRO A 11 1.13 6.71 5.97
CA PRO A 11 0.65 7.71 5.00
C PRO A 11 1.48 7.77 3.71
N CYS A 12 2.78 7.54 3.79
CA CYS A 12 3.71 7.55 2.67
C CYS A 12 3.42 6.36 1.73
N VAL A 13 3.19 5.18 2.32
CA VAL A 13 2.86 3.97 1.55
C VAL A 13 1.48 4.09 0.90
N VAL A 14 0.49 4.66 1.59
CA VAL A 14 -0.85 4.89 1.03
C VAL A 14 -0.80 5.84 -0.16
N LYS A 15 -0.06 6.96 -0.06
CA LYS A 15 0.14 7.89 -1.19
C LYS A 15 0.85 7.22 -2.37
N TRP A 16 1.87 6.41 -2.09
CA TRP A 16 2.55 5.64 -3.14
C TRP A 16 1.59 4.66 -3.82
N PHE A 17 0.84 3.88 -3.04
CA PHE A 17 -0.11 2.89 -3.54
C PHE A 17 -1.19 3.53 -4.41
N SER A 18 -1.81 4.62 -3.94
CA SER A 18 -2.88 5.32 -4.66
C SER A 18 -2.40 5.89 -6.00
N SER A 19 -1.18 6.42 -6.07
CA SER A 19 -0.59 6.94 -7.32
C SER A 19 -0.45 5.89 -8.44
N ARG A 20 -0.47 4.60 -8.08
CA ARG A 20 -0.29 3.47 -9.00
C ARG A 20 -1.59 2.76 -9.34
N GLN A 21 -2.70 3.13 -8.69
CA GLN A 21 -4.00 2.56 -9.00
C GLN A 21 -4.65 3.26 -10.20
N ASN A 22 -5.68 2.61 -10.75
CA ASN A 22 -6.44 3.18 -11.86
C ASN A 22 -7.25 4.39 -11.37
N GLN A 23 -6.80 5.60 -11.69
CA GLN A 23 -7.47 6.82 -11.25
C GLN A 23 -8.87 7.03 -11.84
N SER A 24 -9.22 6.32 -12.92
CA SER A 24 -10.57 6.37 -13.48
C SER A 24 -11.57 5.47 -12.74
N HIS A 25 -11.10 4.52 -11.93
CA HIS A 25 -11.93 3.51 -11.25
C HIS A 25 -11.49 3.34 -9.78
N PRO A 26 -11.72 4.35 -8.91
CA PRO A 26 -11.33 4.34 -7.50
C PRO A 26 -11.97 3.21 -6.67
N GLU A 27 -13.14 2.73 -7.08
CA GLU A 27 -13.86 1.64 -6.43
C GLU A 27 -13.06 0.32 -6.42
N GLY A 28 -12.17 0.12 -7.40
CA GLY A 28 -11.33 -1.06 -7.51
C GLY A 28 -10.02 -1.00 -6.71
N TRP A 29 -9.70 0.12 -6.09
CA TRP A 29 -8.37 0.35 -5.48
C TRP A 29 -8.07 -0.60 -4.32
N PHE A 30 -9.08 -0.93 -3.50
CA PHE A 30 -8.90 -1.82 -2.36
C PHE A 30 -8.44 -3.23 -2.78
N GLY A 31 -8.94 -3.74 -3.91
CA GLY A 31 -8.49 -5.02 -4.48
C GLY A 31 -7.24 -4.91 -5.36
N GLY A 32 -6.72 -3.70 -5.53
CA GLY A 32 -5.59 -3.40 -6.40
C GLY A 32 -4.26 -3.95 -5.89
N LYS A 33 -3.30 -4.06 -6.81
CA LYS A 33 -1.93 -4.48 -6.52
C LYS A 33 -0.97 -3.37 -6.94
N ALA A 34 0.12 -3.20 -6.19
CA ALA A 34 1.18 -2.26 -6.53
C ALA A 34 2.57 -2.89 -6.31
N PRO A 35 3.60 -2.42 -7.01
CA PRO A 35 4.98 -2.82 -6.73
C PRO A 35 5.50 -2.10 -5.48
N CYS A 36 6.20 -2.83 -4.62
CA CYS A 36 6.91 -2.26 -3.47
C CYS A 36 7.93 -1.21 -3.96
N PRO A 37 7.96 0.00 -3.37
CA PRO A 37 8.92 1.04 -3.77
C PRO A 37 10.38 0.64 -3.54
N THR A 38 10.64 -0.33 -2.65
CA THR A 38 11.99 -0.79 -2.30
C THR A 38 12.44 -2.00 -3.13
N CYS A 39 11.66 -3.08 -3.12
CA CYS A 39 12.05 -4.36 -3.73
C CYS A 39 11.25 -4.76 -4.98
N ARG A 40 10.27 -3.93 -5.39
CA ARG A 40 9.35 -4.18 -6.51
C ARG A 40 8.48 -5.44 -6.41
N ALA A 41 8.53 -6.16 -5.30
CA ALA A 41 7.60 -7.25 -5.03
C ALA A 41 6.16 -6.72 -5.09
N THR A 42 5.27 -7.47 -5.72
CA THR A 42 3.85 -7.13 -5.79
C THR A 42 3.24 -7.26 -4.39
N PHE A 43 2.51 -6.24 -3.96
CA PHE A 43 1.77 -6.25 -2.70
C PHE A 43 0.37 -5.64 -2.90
N CYS A 44 -0.56 -6.03 -2.03
CA CYS A 44 -1.87 -5.42 -1.89
C CYS A 44 -1.87 -4.45 -0.71
N VAL A 45 -2.73 -3.42 -0.71
CA VAL A 45 -2.83 -2.49 0.43
C VAL A 45 -3.11 -3.22 1.75
N PHE A 46 -3.86 -4.33 1.72
CA PHE A 46 -4.12 -5.20 2.87
C PHE A 46 -2.87 -5.91 3.41
N ASP A 47 -1.79 -6.04 2.62
CA ASP A 47 -0.51 -6.62 3.08
C ASP A 47 0.32 -5.63 3.91
N VAL A 48 -0.07 -4.34 3.94
CA VAL A 48 0.67 -3.26 4.61
C VAL A 48 -0.01 -2.83 5.90
N VAL A 49 -1.33 -2.91 5.95
CA VAL A 49 -2.09 -2.55 7.16
C VAL A 49 -2.12 -3.78 8.07
N ASP A 50 -1.26 -3.80 9.10
CA ASP A 50 -1.58 -4.55 10.30
C ASP A 50 -2.79 -3.84 10.92
N LEU A 51 -3.98 -4.45 10.79
CA LEU A 51 -5.25 -3.88 11.24
C LEU A 51 -5.30 -3.60 12.76
N THR A 52 -4.27 -3.98 13.50
CA THR A 52 -4.10 -3.72 14.93
C THR A 52 -3.69 -2.29 15.27
N GLU A 53 -3.03 -1.54 14.38
CA GLU A 53 -2.57 -0.15 14.67
C GLU A 53 -3.47 0.94 14.04
N ALA A 54 -4.51 0.56 13.29
CA ALA A 54 -5.35 1.53 12.57
C ALA A 54 -6.51 2.13 13.41
N PHE A 55 -6.64 1.72 14.67
CA PHE A 55 -7.75 2.11 15.57
C PHE A 55 -7.30 2.65 16.94
N GLU A 56 -6.04 3.04 17.12
CA GLU A 56 -5.57 3.78 18.31
C GLU A 56 -5.39 5.29 18.05
#